data_AF-A0A930QI42-F1
#
_entry.id   AF-A0A930QI42-F1
#
_cell.length_a   1.000
_cell.length_b   1.000
_cell.length_c   1.000
_cell.angle_alpha   90.00
_cell.angle_beta   90.00
_cell.angle_gamma   90.00
#
_symmetry.space_group_name_H-M   'P 1'
#
loop_
_entity.id
_entity.type
_entity.pdbx_description
1 polymer ?
#
loop_
_entity_poly.entity_id
_entity_poly.type
_entity_poly.pdbx_seq_one_letter_code
_entity_poly.pdbx_strand_id
1 'polypeptide(L)'
;MVGDAELRAKFQRASDSIDGKLVDSMGRITIRLQAHVVRDKLSGQVLKVRTNNLRGSIHQEVVRDGGGIVGRVGTNVEYAAFHEYGFHGTQSVREHMRTIKMAFGKRLKSPKKIVVRAHARHVDYPEKSFLRTALDDQRDEIMAELGNALKEAIQ
;
A
#
# COMPACT_ATOMS: atom_id res chain seq x y z
N MET A 1 -12.33 45.76 -24.48
CA MET A 1 -12.01 44.34 -24.18
C MET A 1 -12.45 44.01 -22.75
N VAL A 2 -13.75 43.90 -22.49
CA VAL A 2 -14.29 43.57 -21.15
C VAL A 2 -14.61 42.07 -21.02
N GLY A 3 -14.84 41.38 -22.14
CA GLY A 3 -15.18 39.95 -22.16
C GLY A 3 -14.05 38.98 -21.83
N ASP A 4 -12.78 39.34 -22.01
CA ASP A 4 -11.64 38.44 -21.73
C ASP A 4 -11.48 38.16 -20.22
N ALA A 5 -11.61 39.20 -19.39
CA ALA A 5 -11.51 39.07 -17.94
C ALA A 5 -12.67 38.23 -17.35
N GLU A 6 -13.90 38.44 -17.84
CA GLU A 6 -15.07 37.67 -17.39
C GLU A 6 -14.98 36.20 -17.83
N LEU A 7 -14.50 35.94 -19.05
CA LEU A 7 -14.30 34.60 -19.57
C LEU A 7 -13.25 33.84 -18.76
N ARG A 8 -12.10 34.47 -18.49
CA ARG A 8 -11.05 33.90 -17.62
C ARG A 8 -11.58 33.58 -16.22
N ALA A 9 -12.37 34.48 -15.63
CA ALA A 9 -12.96 34.26 -14.31
C ALA A 9 -13.98 33.11 -14.30
N LYS A 10 -14.68 32.84 -15.42
CA LYS A 10 -15.55 31.67 -15.56
C LYS A 10 -14.74 30.37 -15.66
N PHE A 11 -13.69 30.36 -16.49
CA PHE A 11 -12.79 29.21 -16.60
C PHE A 11 -12.09 28.87 -15.29
N GLN A 12 -11.61 29.88 -14.56
CA GLN A 12 -10.96 29.65 -13.26
C GLN A 12 -11.92 28.99 -12.26
N ARG A 13 -13.15 29.51 -12.13
CA ARG A 13 -14.15 28.93 -11.23
C ARG A 13 -14.53 27.49 -11.60
N ALA A 14 -14.63 27.20 -12.90
CA ALA A 14 -14.88 25.83 -13.36
C ALA A 14 -13.71 24.91 -13.01
N SER A 15 -12.47 25.36 -13.23
CA SER A 15 -11.26 24.61 -12.86
C SER A 15 -11.19 24.34 -11.36
N ASP A 16 -11.46 25.35 -10.52
CA ASP A 16 -11.43 25.21 -9.06
C ASP A 16 -12.51 24.24 -8.56
N SER A 17 -13.69 24.24 -9.20
CA SER A 17 -14.78 23.28 -8.91
C SER A 17 -14.37 21.85 -9.24
N ILE A 18 -13.78 21.65 -10.43
CA ILE A 18 -13.26 20.35 -10.88
C ILE A 18 -12.19 19.85 -9.92
N ASP A 19 -11.21 20.68 -9.58
CA ASP A 19 -10.14 20.33 -8.65
C ASP A 19 -10.68 19.94 -7.27
N GLY A 20 -11.63 20.72 -6.74
CA GLY A 20 -12.28 20.41 -5.46
C GLY A 20 -12.97 19.05 -5.47
N LYS A 21 -13.80 18.79 -6.49
CA LYS A 21 -14.53 17.53 -6.63
C LYS A 21 -13.61 16.33 -6.84
N LEU A 22 -12.53 16.50 -7.60
CA LEU A 22 -11.53 15.45 -7.82
C LEU A 22 -10.74 15.14 -6.54
N VAL A 23 -10.40 16.15 -5.73
CA VAL A 23 -9.73 15.92 -4.42
C VAL A 23 -10.65 15.13 -3.49
N ASP A 24 -11.93 15.50 -3.39
CA ASP A 24 -12.90 14.80 -2.54
C ASP A 24 -13.10 13.35 -3.01
N SER A 25 -13.23 13.15 -4.31
CA SER A 25 -13.34 11.82 -4.92
C SER A 25 -12.09 10.98 -4.67
N MET A 26 -10.91 11.55 -4.86
CA MET A 26 -9.65 10.86 -4.60
C MET A 26 -9.55 10.45 -3.12
N GLY A 27 -9.96 11.32 -2.18
CA GLY A 27 -9.99 11.00 -0.76
C GLY A 27 -10.90 9.81 -0.43
N ARG A 28 -12.08 9.72 -1.05
CA ARG A 28 -12.97 8.55 -0.88
C ARG A 28 -12.38 7.29 -1.48
N ILE A 29 -11.77 7.40 -2.66
CA ILE A 29 -11.09 6.28 -3.34
C ILE A 29 -9.98 5.72 -2.46
N THR A 30 -9.08 6.56 -1.96
CA THR A 30 -7.93 6.12 -1.18
C THR A 30 -8.33 5.52 0.16
N ILE A 31 -9.35 6.05 0.83
CA ILE A 31 -9.92 5.46 2.06
C ILE A 31 -10.47 4.06 1.79
N ARG A 32 -11.23 3.89 0.70
CA ARG A 32 -11.79 2.58 0.34
C ARG A 32 -10.69 1.59 -0.03
N LEU A 33 -9.69 2.03 -0.79
CA LEU A 33 -8.55 1.21 -1.18
C LEU A 33 -7.73 0.76 0.03
N GLN A 34 -7.46 1.68 0.96
CA GLN A 34 -6.84 1.35 2.24
C GLN A 34 -7.67 0.29 2.99
N ALA A 35 -8.99 0.46 3.05
CA ALA A 35 -9.88 -0.48 3.73
C ALA A 35 -9.87 -1.87 3.09
N HIS A 36 -9.87 -1.95 1.75
CA HIS A 36 -9.78 -3.19 0.98
C HIS A 36 -8.45 -3.92 1.23
N VAL A 37 -7.33 -3.18 1.21
CA VAL A 37 -6.01 -3.72 1.55
C VAL A 37 -6.02 -4.34 2.96
N VAL A 38 -6.59 -3.63 3.94
CA VAL A 38 -6.58 -4.04 5.35
C VAL A 38 -7.51 -5.22 5.61
N ARG A 39 -8.76 -5.18 5.13
CA ARG A 39 -9.81 -6.15 5.46
C ARG A 39 -9.74 -7.40 4.60
N ASP A 40 -9.44 -7.25 3.32
CA ASP A 40 -9.54 -8.35 2.37
C ASP A 40 -8.16 -8.98 2.18
N LYS A 41 -7.16 -8.19 1.78
CA LYS A 41 -5.82 -8.72 1.47
C LYS A 41 -5.03 -9.14 2.72
N LEU A 42 -4.92 -8.25 3.72
CA LEU A 42 -4.04 -8.44 4.88
C LEU A 42 -4.69 -9.13 6.09
N SER A 43 -5.99 -9.44 6.04
CA SER A 43 -6.70 -10.12 7.14
C SER A 43 -7.07 -11.58 6.85
N GLY A 44 -6.52 -12.19 5.80
CA GLY A 44 -6.61 -13.64 5.62
C GLY A 44 -6.48 -14.14 4.19
N GLN A 45 -6.78 -13.31 3.19
CA GLN A 45 -6.75 -13.72 1.78
C GLN A 45 -5.32 -13.94 1.28
N VAL A 46 -4.42 -12.97 1.52
CA VAL A 46 -3.03 -13.00 1.02
C VAL A 46 -2.06 -13.33 2.15
N LEU A 47 -2.17 -12.61 3.26
CA LEU A 47 -1.34 -12.80 4.45
C LEU A 47 -2.20 -13.07 5.69
N LYS A 48 -1.71 -13.97 6.55
CA LYS A 48 -2.30 -14.20 7.87
C LYS A 48 -1.72 -13.20 8.87
N VAL A 49 -2.61 -12.60 9.67
CA VAL A 49 -2.22 -11.63 10.70
C VAL A 49 -1.51 -12.35 11.84
N ARG A 50 -0.35 -11.81 12.26
CA ARG A 50 0.38 -12.29 13.45
C ARG A 50 0.47 -11.24 14.55
N THR A 51 1.07 -10.08 14.24
CA THR A 51 1.34 -9.00 15.21
C THR A 51 0.67 -7.68 14.87
N ASN A 52 -0.11 -7.63 13.78
CA ASN A 52 -0.73 -6.43 13.25
C ASN A 52 0.24 -5.33 12.73
N ASN A 53 1.55 -5.49 12.78
CA ASN A 53 2.49 -4.43 12.37
C ASN A 53 2.29 -3.97 10.92
N LEU A 54 2.28 -4.90 9.96
CA LEU A 54 2.07 -4.55 8.54
C LEU A 54 0.67 -3.97 8.30
N ARG A 55 -0.37 -4.66 8.77
CA ARG A 55 -1.77 -4.25 8.57
C ARG A 55 -2.07 -2.89 9.20
N GLY A 56 -1.58 -2.63 10.41
CA GLY A 56 -1.78 -1.36 11.11
C GLY A 56 -0.94 -0.21 10.54
N SER A 57 0.05 -0.50 9.69
CA SER A 57 0.91 0.50 9.05
C SER A 57 0.44 0.95 7.67
N ILE A 58 -0.71 0.44 7.19
CA ILE A 58 -1.25 0.86 5.89
C ILE A 58 -1.89 2.24 6.06
N HIS A 59 -1.31 3.23 5.38
CA HIS A 59 -1.77 4.62 5.39
C HIS A 59 -2.13 5.06 3.98
N GLN A 60 -2.92 6.13 3.90
CA GLN A 60 -3.30 6.75 2.65
C GLN A 60 -3.05 8.25 2.71
N GLU A 61 -2.70 8.83 1.57
CA GLU A 61 -2.57 10.28 1.40
C GLU A 61 -3.10 10.71 0.03
N VAL A 62 -3.58 11.95 -0.04
CA VAL A 62 -3.92 12.62 -1.29
C VAL A 62 -3.05 13.86 -1.40
N VAL A 63 -2.26 13.94 -2.46
CA VAL A 63 -1.30 15.02 -2.70
C VAL A 63 -1.61 15.69 -4.02
N ARG A 64 -1.49 17.02 -4.05
CA ARG A 64 -1.49 17.80 -5.30
C ARG A 64 -0.05 17.88 -5.80
N ASP A 65 0.20 17.37 -7.00
CA ASP A 65 1.55 17.31 -7.58
C ASP A 65 1.52 17.76 -9.04
N GLY A 66 2.31 18.79 -9.38
CA GLY A 66 2.60 19.17 -10.76
C GLY A 66 1.41 19.43 -11.68
N GLY A 67 0.23 19.78 -11.17
CA GLY A 67 -1.00 19.97 -11.96
C GLY A 67 -1.96 18.77 -11.95
N GLY A 68 -1.69 17.75 -11.14
CA GLY A 68 -2.56 16.59 -10.92
C GLY A 68 -2.85 16.32 -9.45
N ILE A 69 -3.81 15.43 -9.22
CA ILE A 69 -4.20 14.94 -7.89
C ILE A 69 -3.81 13.46 -7.82
N VAL A 70 -2.98 13.10 -6.86
CA VAL A 70 -2.44 11.74 -6.69
C VAL A 70 -2.89 11.19 -5.36
N GLY A 71 -3.64 10.09 -5.39
CA GLY A 71 -3.94 9.26 -4.23
C GLY A 71 -2.90 8.16 -4.06
N ARG A 72 -2.38 7.99 -2.83
CA ARG A 72 -1.40 6.95 -2.49
C ARG A 72 -1.92 6.12 -1.33
N VAL A 73 -1.69 4.82 -1.41
CA VAL A 73 -1.94 3.86 -0.32
C VAL A 73 -0.71 2.99 -0.19
N GLY A 74 -0.15 2.87 1.01
CA GLY A 74 1.11 2.15 1.19
C GLY A 74 1.55 2.00 2.64
N THR A 75 2.80 1.58 2.82
CA THR A 75 3.43 1.35 4.13
C THR A 75 4.93 1.60 4.06
N ASN A 76 5.50 2.06 5.18
CA ASN A 76 6.94 2.22 5.36
C ASN A 76 7.61 0.98 6.01
N VAL A 77 6.87 -0.10 6.22
CA VAL A 77 7.41 -1.34 6.77
C VAL A 77 8.33 -2.00 5.75
N GLU A 78 9.62 -2.06 6.03
CA GLU A 78 10.66 -2.54 5.09
C GLU A 78 10.35 -3.93 4.51
N TYR A 79 9.91 -4.87 5.35
CA TYR A 79 9.60 -6.23 4.91
C TYR A 79 8.30 -6.34 4.07
N ALA A 80 7.53 -5.26 3.94
CA ALA A 80 6.33 -5.22 3.12
C ALA A 80 6.66 -5.48 1.64
N ALA A 81 7.74 -4.88 1.12
CA ALA A 81 8.19 -5.08 -0.25
C ALA A 81 8.54 -6.55 -0.52
N PHE A 82 9.17 -7.22 0.45
CA PHE A 82 9.50 -8.64 0.36
C PHE A 82 8.25 -9.53 0.19
N HIS A 83 7.12 -9.14 0.81
CA HIS A 83 5.84 -9.80 0.59
C HIS A 83 5.20 -9.38 -0.73
N GLU A 84 5.16 -8.09 -1.02
CA GLU A 84 4.46 -7.51 -2.16
C GLU A 84 5.01 -8.00 -3.50
N TYR A 85 6.33 -8.21 -3.61
CA TYR A 85 7.02 -8.60 -4.85
C TYR A 85 7.60 -10.02 -4.83
N GLY A 86 7.60 -10.66 -3.67
CA GLY A 86 8.36 -11.90 -3.48
C GLY A 86 9.87 -11.67 -3.47
N PHE A 87 10.64 -12.76 -3.38
CA PHE A 87 12.09 -12.72 -3.46
C PHE A 87 12.65 -14.07 -3.90
N HIS A 88 13.48 -14.05 -4.94
CA HIS A 88 14.18 -15.21 -5.47
C HIS A 88 15.67 -14.87 -5.55
N GLY A 89 16.49 -15.50 -4.72
CA GLY A 89 17.93 -15.24 -4.74
C GLY A 89 18.64 -15.54 -3.44
N THR A 90 19.87 -15.02 -3.34
CA THR A 90 20.74 -15.24 -2.19
C THR A 90 20.62 -14.09 -1.20
N GLN A 91 20.32 -14.40 0.06
CA GLN A 91 20.27 -13.45 1.15
C GLN A 91 21.40 -13.71 2.13
N SER A 92 22.14 -12.65 2.48
CA SER A 92 23.15 -12.71 3.53
C SER A 92 22.50 -12.55 4.91
N VAL A 93 22.76 -13.50 5.81
CA VAL A 93 22.32 -13.48 7.20
C VAL A 93 23.51 -13.14 8.08
N ARG A 94 23.41 -12.03 8.82
CA ARG A 94 24.43 -11.61 9.77
C ARG A 94 24.49 -12.57 10.97
N GLU A 95 25.68 -12.68 11.56
CA GLU A 95 25.85 -13.43 12.80
C GLU A 95 24.94 -12.87 13.90
N HIS A 96 24.29 -13.76 14.65
CA HIS A 96 23.40 -13.37 15.75
C HIS A 96 23.23 -14.49 16.78
N MET A 97 22.75 -14.12 17.97
CA MET A 97 22.37 -15.07 19.01
C MET A 97 20.94 -15.54 18.80
N ARG A 98 20.74 -16.86 18.77
CA ARG A 98 19.41 -17.48 18.68
C ARG A 98 19.12 -18.32 19.90
N THR A 99 17.92 -18.19 20.45
CA THR A 99 17.40 -19.11 21.45
C THR A 99 16.72 -20.30 20.77
N ILE A 100 17.22 -21.51 20.99
CA ILE A 100 16.64 -22.75 20.48
C ILE A 100 15.91 -23.52 21.59
N LYS A 101 14.77 -24.09 21.23
CA LYS A 101 13.91 -24.92 22.11
C LYS A 101 13.92 -26.40 21.72
N MET A 102 14.46 -26.71 20.54
CA MET A 102 14.56 -28.04 19.94
C MET A 102 15.89 -28.16 19.22
N ALA A 103 16.45 -29.37 19.18
CA ALA A 103 17.62 -29.73 18.38
C ALA A 103 17.45 -31.16 17.87
N PHE A 104 17.81 -31.42 16.61
CA PHE A 104 17.70 -32.75 15.99
C PHE A 104 16.31 -33.40 16.16
N GLY A 105 15.25 -32.61 16.00
CA GLY A 105 13.86 -33.06 16.17
C GLY A 105 13.41 -33.30 17.62
N LYS A 106 14.29 -33.15 18.62
CA LYS A 106 13.98 -33.39 20.04
C LYS A 106 13.88 -32.09 20.83
N ARG A 107 12.91 -32.00 21.75
CA ARG A 107 12.77 -30.90 22.71
C ARG A 107 13.96 -30.90 23.67
N LEU A 108 14.57 -29.74 23.89
CA LEU A 108 15.64 -29.59 24.89
C LEU A 108 15.03 -29.46 26.30
N LYS A 109 15.74 -29.96 27.32
CA LYS A 109 15.35 -29.83 28.74
C LYS A 109 15.14 -28.37 29.15
N SER A 110 16.02 -27.49 28.67
CA SER A 110 15.92 -26.03 28.83
C SER A 110 16.27 -25.34 27.53
N PRO A 111 15.71 -24.14 27.24
CA PRO A 111 16.12 -23.35 26.09
C PRO A 111 17.62 -23.01 26.15
N LYS A 112 18.31 -23.10 25.01
CA LYS A 112 19.74 -22.74 24.91
C LYS A 112 19.93 -21.56 23.97
N LYS A 113 20.83 -20.65 24.32
CA LYS A 113 21.31 -19.58 23.42
C LYS A 113 22.52 -20.08 22.65
N ILE A 114 22.48 -19.99 21.32
CA ILE A 114 23.57 -20.40 20.43
C ILE A 114 23.95 -19.25 19.50
N VAL A 115 25.22 -19.20 19.10
CA VAL A 115 25.69 -18.31 18.02
C VAL A 115 25.34 -18.94 16.69
N VAL A 116 24.62 -18.22 15.85
CA VAL A 116 24.42 -18.55 14.43
C VAL A 116 25.39 -17.69 13.64
N ARG A 117 26.44 -18.30 13.07
CA ARG A 117 27.46 -17.59 12.28
C ARG A 117 26.85 -16.96 11.03
N ALA A 118 27.52 -15.92 10.54
CA ALA A 118 27.14 -15.29 9.28
C ALA A 118 27.21 -16.30 8.13
N HIS A 119 26.19 -16.32 7.27
CA HIS A 119 26.13 -17.21 6.12
C HIS A 119 25.17 -16.67 5.05
N ALA A 120 25.34 -17.15 3.83
CA ALA A 120 24.38 -16.93 2.76
C ALA A 120 23.31 -18.03 2.77
N ARG A 121 22.06 -17.66 2.51
CA ARG A 121 20.97 -18.60 2.28
C ARG A 121 20.33 -18.33 0.93
N HIS A 122 19.99 -19.39 0.20
CA HIS A 122 19.13 -19.27 -0.98
C HIS A 122 17.67 -19.21 -0.50
N VAL A 123 16.93 -18.24 -1.02
CA VAL A 123 15.54 -18.02 -0.68
C VAL A 123 14.74 -18.03 -1.97
N ASP A 124 13.73 -18.88 -1.99
CA ASP A 124 12.67 -18.91 -2.98
C ASP A 124 11.37 -18.58 -2.24
N TYR A 125 10.96 -17.31 -2.32
CA TYR A 125 9.80 -16.77 -1.64
C TYR A 125 8.82 -16.21 -2.68
N PRO A 126 7.65 -16.86 -2.87
CA PRO A 126 6.69 -16.41 -3.87
C PRO A 126 6.05 -15.07 -3.48
N GLU A 127 5.66 -14.32 -4.51
CA GLU A 127 4.94 -13.07 -4.36
C GLU A 127 3.61 -13.26 -3.60
N LYS A 128 3.30 -12.29 -2.74
CA LYS A 128 2.03 -12.16 -2.01
C LYS A 128 1.54 -10.73 -2.08
N SER A 129 1.25 -10.27 -3.30
CA SER A 129 0.80 -8.90 -3.54
C SER A 129 -0.53 -8.61 -2.85
N PHE A 130 -0.53 -7.52 -2.07
CA PHE A 130 -1.66 -6.99 -1.35
C PHE A 130 -1.96 -5.54 -1.72
N LEU A 131 -1.01 -4.78 -2.28
CA LEU A 131 -1.25 -3.42 -2.79
C LEU A 131 -1.66 -3.44 -4.25
N ARG A 132 -0.84 -4.05 -5.12
CA ARG A 132 -1.11 -4.05 -6.57
C ARG A 132 -2.39 -4.80 -6.91
N THR A 133 -2.57 -5.99 -6.32
CA THR A 133 -3.82 -6.74 -6.53
C THR A 133 -5.03 -6.04 -5.95
N ALA A 134 -4.89 -5.27 -4.84
CA ALA A 134 -6.01 -4.48 -4.32
C ALA A 134 -6.39 -3.33 -5.26
N LEU A 135 -5.40 -2.68 -5.87
CA LEU A 135 -5.63 -1.64 -6.86
C LEU A 135 -6.32 -2.19 -8.11
N ASP A 136 -5.88 -3.36 -8.59
CA ASP A 136 -6.50 -4.01 -9.74
C ASP A 136 -7.93 -4.48 -9.45
N ASP A 137 -8.21 -5.04 -8.26
CA ASP A 137 -9.56 -5.44 -7.85
C ASP A 137 -10.56 -4.26 -7.89
N GLN A 138 -10.10 -3.04 -7.61
CA GLN A 138 -10.96 -1.85 -7.48
C GLN A 138 -10.85 -0.90 -8.68
N ARG A 139 -10.10 -1.27 -9.72
CA ARG A 139 -9.81 -0.41 -10.88
C ARG A 139 -11.08 0.18 -11.47
N ASP A 140 -12.09 -0.65 -11.73
CA ASP A 140 -13.31 -0.20 -12.41
C ASP A 140 -14.12 0.76 -11.55
N GLU A 141 -14.22 0.50 -10.24
CA GLU A 141 -14.90 1.38 -9.28
C GLU A 141 -14.20 2.75 -9.17
N ILE A 142 -12.87 2.74 -9.14
CA ILE A 142 -12.05 3.96 -9.10
C ILE A 142 -12.30 4.81 -10.35
N MET A 143 -12.24 4.19 -11.53
CA MET A 143 -12.46 4.90 -12.80
C MET A 143 -13.89 5.44 -12.90
N ALA A 144 -14.88 4.69 -12.41
CA ALA A 144 -16.27 5.14 -12.37
C ALA A 144 -16.45 6.35 -11.44
N GLU A 145 -15.85 6.34 -10.25
CA GLU A 145 -15.99 7.44 -9.31
C GLU A 145 -15.32 8.73 -9.80
N LEU A 146 -14.12 8.63 -10.37
CA LEU A 146 -13.44 9.78 -10.97
C LEU A 146 -14.26 10.37 -12.13
N GLY A 147 -14.82 9.50 -12.99
CA GLY A 147 -15.70 9.93 -14.08
C GLY A 147 -16.97 10.61 -13.60
N ASN A 148 -17.57 10.13 -12.51
CA ASN A 148 -18.75 10.76 -11.91
C ASN A 148 -18.41 12.12 -11.26
N ALA A 149 -17.28 12.20 -10.55
CA ALA A 149 -16.81 13.46 -9.96
C ALA A 149 -16.58 14.54 -11.02
N LEU A 150 -16.01 14.18 -12.18
CA LEU A 150 -15.84 15.10 -13.30
C LEU A 150 -17.19 15.57 -13.86
N LYS A 151 -18.16 14.67 -14.04
CA LYS A 151 -19.50 15.03 -14.52
C LYS A 151 -20.21 15.98 -13.56
N GLU A 152 -20.14 15.70 -12.26
CA GLU A 152 -20.72 16.55 -11.21
C GLU A 152 -20.05 17.94 -11.12
N ALA A 153 -18.76 18.04 -11.49
CA ALA A 153 -18.06 19.31 -11.44
C ALA A 153 -18.37 20.25 -12.62
N ILE A 154 -18.81 19.68 -13.75
CA ILE A 154 -19.12 20.41 -14.99
C ILE A 154 -20.61 20.83 -15.05
N GLN A 155 -21.49 20.16 -14.29
CA GLN A 155 -22.91 20.51 -14.13
C GLN A 155 -23.11 21.76 -13.27
#